data_AF-A0A958UWQ5-F1
#
_entry.id   AF-A0A958UWQ5-F1
#
_cell.length_a   1.000
_cell.length_b   1.000
_cell.length_c   1.000
_cell.angle_alpha   90.00
_cell.angle_beta   90.00
_cell.angle_gamma   90.00
#
_symmetry.space_group_name_H-M   'P 1'
#
loop_
_entity.id
_entity.type
_entity.pdbx_description
1 polymer ?
#
loop_
_entity_poly.entity_id
_entity_poly.type
_entity_poly.pdbx_seq_one_letter_code
_entity_poly.pdbx_strand_id
1 'polypeptide(L)'
;MNFRPIKIFGTIILGIFTVIVIKGFLTPQKAKYDKHLETIKQKEYKGVVAKKYKDKNRHNRSFLMLSNLTEVSINSRAYDKIEINDSITKASGELYLTIYRNNSNLKIKLD
;
A
#
# COMPACT_ATOMS: atom_id res chain seq x y z
N MET A 1 15.12 -50.76 3.65
CA MET A 1 15.75 -49.47 3.26
C MET A 1 15.43 -48.46 4.35
N ASN A 2 16.43 -47.99 5.11
CA ASN A 2 16.22 -47.10 6.27
C ASN A 2 15.83 -45.68 5.80
N PHE A 3 14.53 -45.35 5.85
CA PHE A 3 13.95 -44.03 5.52
C PHE A 3 14.32 -42.89 6.51
N ARG A 4 15.45 -43.02 7.22
CA ARG A 4 15.91 -42.06 8.24
C ARG A 4 16.17 -40.64 7.70
N PRO A 5 16.80 -40.42 6.52
CA PRO A 5 17.09 -39.05 6.08
C PRO A 5 15.83 -38.28 5.67
N ILE A 6 14.85 -38.93 5.02
CA ILE A 6 13.58 -38.30 4.60
C ILE A 6 12.77 -37.80 5.80
N LYS A 7 12.76 -38.57 6.90
CA LYS A 7 12.07 -38.14 8.13
C LYS A 7 12.75 -36.93 8.76
N ILE A 8 14.08 -36.88 8.80
CA ILE A 8 14.85 -35.74 9.35
C ILE A 8 14.60 -34.46 8.53
N PHE A 9 14.64 -34.56 7.20
CA PHE A 9 14.31 -33.43 6.33
C PHE A 9 12.88 -32.94 6.51
N GLY A 10 11.91 -33.86 6.64
CA GLY A 10 10.52 -33.52 6.94
C GLY A 10 10.37 -32.74 8.25
N THR A 11 11.08 -33.15 9.32
CA THR A 11 11.04 -32.46 10.61
C THR A 11 11.66 -31.06 10.55
N ILE A 12 12.74 -30.87 9.79
CA ILE A 12 13.37 -29.54 9.61
C ILE A 12 12.42 -28.61 8.86
N ILE A 13 11.81 -29.07 7.76
CA ILE A 13 10.84 -28.28 6.99
C ILE A 13 9.64 -27.91 7.86
N LEU A 14 9.12 -28.86 8.65
CA LEU A 14 8.01 -28.62 9.57
C LEU A 14 8.40 -27.59 10.65
N GLY A 15 9.62 -27.66 11.19
CA GLY A 15 10.13 -26.69 12.15
C GLY A 15 10.18 -25.28 11.56
N ILE A 16 10.73 -25.12 10.35
CA ILE A 16 10.80 -23.83 9.64
C ILE A 16 9.39 -23.28 9.39
N PHE A 17 8.48 -24.13 8.90
CA PHE A 17 7.09 -23.75 8.64
C PHE A 17 6.39 -23.27 9.92
N THR A 18 6.58 -23.99 11.03
CA THR A 18 5.96 -23.65 12.33
C THR A 18 6.43 -22.27 12.82
N VAL A 19 7.72 -21.97 12.72
CA VAL A 19 8.26 -20.66 13.10
C VAL A 19 7.67 -19.52 12.26
N ILE A 20 7.48 -19.74 10.95
CA ILE A 20 6.88 -18.74 10.06
C ILE A 20 5.41 -18.48 10.44
N VAL A 21 4.63 -19.53 10.68
CA VAL A 21 3.21 -19.42 11.06
C VAL A 21 3.06 -18.67 12.39
N ILE A 22 3.84 -19.05 13.41
CA ILE A 22 3.82 -18.41 14.73
C ILE A 22 4.16 -16.92 14.60
N LYS A 23 5.20 -16.55 13.84
CA LYS A 23 5.54 -15.13 13.62
C LYS A 23 4.40 -14.35 12.93
N GLY A 24 3.76 -14.94 11.93
CA GLY A 24 2.63 -14.32 11.23
C GLY A 24 1.42 -14.06 12.14
N PHE A 25 1.16 -14.98 13.08
CA PHE A 25 0.06 -14.88 14.03
C PHE A 25 0.36 -13.95 15.21
N LEU A 26 1.61 -13.96 15.70
CA LEU A 26 2.05 -13.13 16.83
C LEU A 26 2.37 -11.68 16.44
N THR A 27 2.43 -11.34 15.15
CA THR A 27 2.69 -9.96 14.74
C THR A 27 1.54 -9.07 15.20
N PRO A 28 1.77 -8.13 16.15
CA PRO A 28 0.70 -7.33 16.70
C PRO A 28 0.08 -6.42 15.64
N GLN A 29 -1.22 -6.18 15.72
CA GLN A 29 -1.92 -5.30 14.77
C GLN A 29 -1.26 -3.92 14.67
N LYS A 30 -0.74 -3.40 15.80
CA LYS A 30 0.03 -2.16 15.85
C LYS A 30 1.25 -2.19 14.91
N ALA A 31 2.03 -3.26 14.91
CA ALA A 31 3.19 -3.37 14.02
C ALA A 31 2.79 -3.41 12.54
N LYS A 32 1.65 -4.04 12.20
CA LYS A 32 1.11 -4.01 10.82
C LYS A 32 0.67 -2.61 10.41
N TYR A 33 0.02 -1.89 11.33
CA TYR A 33 -0.40 -0.52 11.11
C TYR A 33 0.78 0.45 10.98
N ASP A 34 1.78 0.36 11.85
CA ASP A 34 2.98 1.19 11.77
C ASP A 34 3.73 0.96 10.45
N LYS A 35 3.87 -0.31 10.03
CA LYS A 35 4.44 -0.65 8.71
C LYS A 35 3.61 -0.10 7.54
N HIS A 36 2.29 -0.08 7.67
CA HIS A 36 1.41 0.54 6.67
C HIS A 36 1.65 2.05 6.57
N LEU A 37 1.74 2.74 7.71
CA LEU A 37 2.05 4.17 7.76
C LEU A 37 3.44 4.46 7.20
N GLU A 38 4.45 3.65 7.48
CA GLU A 38 5.79 3.78 6.87
C GLU A 38 5.73 3.64 5.36
N THR A 39 4.97 2.67 4.85
CA THR A 39 4.78 2.48 3.40
C THR A 39 4.11 3.71 2.77
N ILE A 40 3.18 4.35 3.46
CA ILE A 40 2.58 5.62 2.99
C ILE A 40 3.63 6.71 3.00
N LYS A 41 4.39 6.89 4.09
CA LYS A 41 5.42 7.92 4.21
C LYS A 41 6.50 7.80 3.13
N GLN A 42 6.92 6.59 2.77
CA GLN A 42 7.94 6.37 1.75
C GLN A 42 7.51 6.75 0.33
N LYS A 43 6.21 6.87 0.07
CA LYS A 43 5.71 7.23 -1.27
C LYS A 43 5.81 8.73 -1.51
N GLU A 44 6.35 9.10 -2.65
CA GLU A 44 6.35 10.45 -3.18
C GLU A 44 5.75 10.43 -4.59
N TYR A 45 4.88 11.39 -4.88
CA TYR A 45 4.36 11.59 -6.23
C TYR A 45 3.82 13.00 -6.40
N LYS A 46 3.95 13.52 -7.62
CA LYS A 46 3.38 14.79 -8.03
C LYS A 46 2.90 14.71 -9.47
N GLY A 47 1.81 15.38 -9.79
CA GLY A 47 1.31 15.44 -11.16
C GLY A 47 -0.16 15.83 -11.25
N VAL A 48 -0.65 15.94 -12.47
CA VAL A 48 -2.06 16.24 -12.76
C VAL A 48 -2.80 14.92 -12.91
N VAL A 49 -3.99 14.80 -12.32
CA VAL A 49 -4.81 13.59 -12.41
C VAL A 49 -5.42 13.50 -13.81
N ALA A 50 -4.93 12.59 -14.64
CA ALA A 50 -5.42 12.36 -15.99
C ALA A 50 -6.60 11.37 -16.02
N LYS A 51 -6.60 10.37 -15.13
CA LYS A 51 -7.67 9.36 -15.06
C LYS A 51 -7.84 8.84 -13.64
N LYS A 52 -9.08 8.46 -13.32
CA LYS A 52 -9.45 7.74 -12.08
C LYS A 52 -10.11 6.41 -12.43
N TYR A 53 -9.78 5.34 -11.72
CA TYR A 53 -10.44 4.05 -11.89
C TYR A 53 -10.32 3.17 -10.64
N LYS A 54 -11.18 2.16 -10.56
CA LYS A 54 -11.08 1.06 -9.60
C LYS A 54 -10.73 -0.21 -10.37
N ASP A 55 -9.68 -0.89 -9.94
CA ASP A 55 -9.24 -2.13 -10.59
C ASP A 55 -9.93 -3.34 -9.95
N LYS A 56 -10.83 -3.99 -10.71
CA LYS A 56 -11.57 -5.17 -10.27
C LYS A 56 -10.66 -6.34 -9.93
N ASN A 57 -9.53 -6.48 -10.62
CA ASN A 57 -8.58 -7.57 -10.41
C ASN A 57 -7.70 -7.33 -9.17
N ARG A 58 -7.62 -6.09 -8.69
CA ARG A 58 -6.86 -5.70 -7.50
C ARG A 58 -7.78 -5.34 -6.33
N HIS A 59 -8.76 -6.20 -6.03
CA HIS A 59 -9.73 -6.01 -4.93
C HIS A 59 -10.49 -4.68 -4.98
N ASN A 60 -10.86 -4.19 -6.17
CA ASN A 60 -11.49 -2.89 -6.38
C ASN A 60 -10.71 -1.71 -5.78
N ARG A 61 -9.37 -1.84 -5.67
CA ARG A 61 -8.52 -0.74 -5.21
C ARG A 61 -8.64 0.45 -6.15
N SER A 62 -8.65 1.63 -5.54
CA SER A 62 -8.71 2.92 -6.23
C SER A 62 -7.33 3.32 -6.74
N PHE A 63 -7.27 3.72 -8.00
CA PHE A 63 -6.07 4.17 -8.68
C PHE A 63 -6.31 5.50 -9.39
N LEU A 64 -5.23 6.29 -9.44
CA LEU A 64 -5.14 7.50 -10.26
C LEU A 64 -4.03 7.28 -11.27
N MET A 65 -4.28 7.63 -12.53
CA MET A 65 -3.24 7.82 -13.53
C MET A 65 -2.93 9.30 -13.60
N LEU A 66 -1.67 9.65 -13.37
CA LEU A 66 -1.20 11.02 -13.50
C LEU A 66 -0.80 11.32 -14.96
N SER A 67 -0.73 12.61 -15.32
CA SER A 67 -0.36 13.07 -16.66
C SER A 67 1.03 12.64 -17.10
N ASN A 68 1.92 12.39 -16.15
CA ASN A 68 3.25 11.82 -16.38
C ASN A 68 3.24 10.27 -16.44
N LEU A 69 2.07 9.65 -16.68
CA LEU A 69 1.86 8.20 -16.75
C LEU A 69 2.17 7.44 -15.45
N THR A 70 2.31 8.14 -14.32
CA THR A 70 2.48 7.49 -13.03
C THR A 70 1.14 6.97 -12.52
N GLU A 71 1.04 5.67 -12.27
CA GLU A 71 -0.10 5.05 -11.60
C GLU A 71 0.11 5.09 -10.08
N VAL A 72 -0.83 5.66 -9.34
CA VAL A 72 -0.79 5.70 -7.87
C VAL A 72 -2.03 5.07 -7.26
N SER A 73 -1.84 4.17 -6.29
CA SER A 73 -2.94 3.65 -5.49
C SER A 73 -3.26 4.63 -4.37
N ILE A 74 -4.54 4.95 -4.21
CA ILE A 74 -5.04 5.93 -3.25
C ILE A 74 -6.13 5.31 -2.37
N ASN A 75 -6.24 5.73 -1.11
CA ASN A 75 -7.33 5.26 -0.24
C ASN A 75 -8.67 5.83 -0.72
N SER A 76 -9.79 5.18 -0.35
CA SER A 76 -11.12 5.59 -0.81
C SER A 76 -11.47 7.03 -0.40
N ARG A 77 -11.10 7.44 0.82
CA ARG A 77 -11.35 8.79 1.34
C ARG A 77 -10.73 9.88 0.46
N ALA A 78 -9.50 9.70 0.01
CA ALA A 78 -8.87 10.66 -0.90
C ALA A 78 -9.40 10.48 -2.33
N TYR A 79 -9.65 9.25 -2.79
CA TYR A 79 -10.23 9.00 -4.10
C TYR A 79 -11.52 9.78 -4.35
N ASP A 80 -12.41 9.83 -3.36
CA ASP A 80 -13.72 10.48 -3.50
C ASP A 80 -13.63 12.01 -3.57
N LYS A 81 -12.52 12.60 -3.11
CA LYS A 81 -12.28 14.05 -3.09
C LYS A 81 -11.50 14.57 -4.29
N ILE A 82 -10.73 13.71 -4.93
CA ILE A 82 -9.90 14.03 -6.10
C ILE A 82 -10.77 14.05 -7.36
N GLU A 83 -10.58 15.03 -8.23
CA GLU A 83 -11.21 15.10 -9.55
C GLU A 83 -10.17 14.99 -10.67
N ILE A 84 -10.64 14.71 -11.88
CA ILE A 84 -9.79 14.76 -13.07
C ILE A 84 -9.35 16.21 -13.27
N ASN A 85 -8.11 16.41 -13.70
CA ASN A 85 -7.40 17.69 -13.83
C ASN A 85 -6.97 18.37 -12.51
N ASP A 86 -7.24 17.78 -11.35
CA ASP A 86 -6.60 18.23 -10.11
C ASP A 86 -5.08 18.03 -10.21
N SER A 87 -4.31 19.00 -9.73
CA SER A 87 -2.89 18.77 -9.45
C SER A 87 -2.77 18.18 -8.05
N ILE A 88 -1.97 17.13 -7.89
CA ILE A 88 -1.74 16.50 -6.59
C ILE A 88 -0.26 16.43 -6.28
N THR A 89 0.07 16.56 -5.00
CA THR A 89 1.43 16.39 -4.48
C THR A 89 1.38 15.62 -3.17
N LYS A 90 2.22 14.61 -3.06
CA LYS A 90 2.54 13.89 -1.84
C LYS A 90 4.05 13.89 -1.66
N ALA A 91 4.54 14.48 -0.57
CA ALA A 91 5.94 14.44 -0.21
C ALA A 91 6.30 13.14 0.52
N SER A 92 7.57 12.73 0.37
CA SER A 92 8.15 11.66 1.18
C SER A 92 8.21 12.09 2.66
N GLY A 93 8.05 11.14 3.57
CA GLY A 93 7.95 11.38 5.03
C GLY A 93 6.57 11.82 5.51
N GLU A 94 5.69 12.30 4.62
CA GLU A 94 4.36 12.80 4.99
C GLU A 94 3.26 11.73 4.84
N LEU A 95 2.23 11.85 5.69
CA LEU A 95 0.99 11.06 5.60
C LEU A 95 -0.13 11.82 4.87
N TYR A 96 0.17 12.98 4.31
CA TYR A 96 -0.83 13.85 3.70
C TYR A 96 -0.65 13.91 2.19
N LEU A 97 -1.78 13.91 1.49
CA LEU A 97 -1.88 14.30 0.10
C LEU A 97 -2.40 15.73 0.03
N THR A 98 -1.73 16.58 -0.75
CA THR A 98 -2.26 17.91 -1.10
C THR A 98 -2.87 17.85 -2.49
N ILE A 99 -4.12 18.29 -2.59
CA ILE A 99 -4.87 18.45 -3.84
C ILE A 99 -4.97 19.95 -4.12
N TYR A 100 -4.68 20.36 -5.35
CA TYR A 100 -4.78 21.74 -5.81
C TYR A 100 -5.87 21.83 -6.88
N ARG A 101 -6.85 22.70 -6.64
CA ARG A 101 -8.00 22.93 -7.52
C ARG A 101 -8.40 24.40 -7.51
N ASN A 102 -8.47 25.04 -8.68
CA ASN A 102 -9.00 26.41 -8.85
C ASN A 102 -8.51 27.40 -7.77
N ASN A 103 -7.19 27.56 -7.65
CA ASN A 103 -6.51 28.41 -6.65
C ASN A 103 -6.74 28.06 -5.17
N SER A 104 -7.41 26.95 -4.86
CA SER A 104 -7.54 26.39 -3.51
C SER A 104 -6.70 25.13 -3.36
N ASN A 105 -6.37 24.79 -2.10
CA ASN A 105 -5.75 23.52 -1.78
C ASN A 105 -6.49 22.78 -0.66
N LEU A 106 -6.46 21.45 -0.72
CA LEU A 106 -7.04 20.56 0.26
C LEU A 106 -6.00 19.52 0.69
N LYS A 107 -5.76 19.41 2.00
CA LYS A 107 -4.91 18.37 2.57
C LYS A 107 -5.74 17.22 3.11
N ILE A 108 -5.40 15.99 2.73
CA ILE A 108 -6.09 14.77 3.17
C ILE A 108 -5.08 13.79 3.74
N LYS A 109 -5.37 13.23 4.91
CA LYS A 109 -4.58 12.16 5.51
C LYS A 109 -4.85 10.81 4.83
N LEU A 110 -3.79 10.06 4.54
CA LEU A 110 -3.81 8.82 3.75
C LEU A 110 -3.80 7.52 4.59
N ASP A 111 -3.94 7.62 5.91
CA ASP A 111 -4.05 6.46 6.81
C ASP A 111 -5.40 5.74 6.71
#